data_AF-A0AAE4C7Q8-F1
#
_entry.id   AF-A0AAE4C7Q8-F1
#
_cell.length_a   1.000
_cell.length_b   1.000
_cell.length_c   1.000
_cell.angle_alpha   90.00
_cell.angle_beta   90.00
_cell.angle_gamma   90.00
#
_symmetry.space_group_name_H-M   'P 1'
#
loop_
_entity.id
_entity.type
_entity.pdbx_description
1 polymer ?
#
loop_
_entity_poly.entity_id
_entity_poly.type
_entity_poly.pdbx_seq_one_letter_code
_entity_poly.pdbx_strand_id
1 'polypeptide(L)'
;MDGIDLRVEGGRIVEAGPGLGRDGAEVVECAGRMVVPLFGGPVRVGGAATFAVVEASEGAQEMVVWWPSRGVVLVVDGEVVSTVDAVPGGSASPYLGMWVDRTGYIRQELTADGRYDETRAGRRHAYQGAFRIDGDRIVYRDDQGFWAYGRFADGVLHHAGYTFDRGAR
;
A
#
# COMPACT_ATOMS: atom_id res chain seq x y z
N MET A 1 -2.84 -23.67 7.91
CA MET A 1 -3.70 -22.83 8.78
C MET A 1 -5.09 -22.97 8.20
N ASP A 2 -6.06 -23.40 8.98
CA ASP A 2 -7.44 -23.52 8.47
C ASP A 2 -7.98 -22.13 8.16
N GLY A 3 -8.70 -21.99 7.05
CA GLY A 3 -9.29 -20.71 6.64
C GLY A 3 -10.35 -20.25 7.63
N ILE A 4 -10.56 -18.93 7.70
CA ILE A 4 -11.64 -18.32 8.48
C ILE A 4 -12.68 -17.74 7.53
N ASP A 5 -13.95 -18.00 7.81
CA ASP A 5 -15.07 -17.35 7.15
C ASP A 5 -15.53 -16.16 8.00
N LEU A 6 -15.96 -15.08 7.34
CA LEU A 6 -16.55 -13.90 7.99
C LEU A 6 -17.98 -13.73 7.48
N ARG A 7 -18.94 -13.65 8.41
CA ARG A 7 -20.32 -13.29 8.09
C ARG A 7 -20.54 -11.81 8.36
N VAL A 8 -21.01 -11.10 7.34
CA VAL A 8 -21.30 -9.67 7.40
C VAL A 8 -22.80 -9.44 7.22
N GLU A 9 -23.41 -8.70 8.14
CA GLU A 9 -24.82 -8.31 8.08
C GLU A 9 -24.96 -6.85 8.54
N GLY A 10 -25.70 -6.04 7.77
CA GLY A 10 -25.96 -4.63 8.13
C GLY A 10 -24.68 -3.81 8.38
N GLY A 11 -23.62 -4.06 7.61
CA GLY A 11 -22.32 -3.39 7.74
C GLY A 11 -21.49 -3.80 8.97
N ARG A 12 -21.84 -4.90 9.65
CA ARG A 12 -21.08 -5.42 10.80
C ARG A 12 -20.66 -6.87 10.59
N ILE A 13 -19.53 -7.22 11.18
CA ILE A 13 -19.08 -8.62 11.28
C ILE A 13 -19.91 -9.28 12.40
N VAL A 14 -20.78 -10.22 12.05
CA VAL A 14 -21.67 -10.89 13.03
C VAL A 14 -21.14 -12.24 13.48
N GLU A 15 -20.32 -12.89 12.66
CA GLU A 15 -19.72 -14.19 12.98
C GLU A 15 -18.35 -14.33 12.30
N ALA A 16 -17.44 -15.06 12.95
CA ALA A 16 -16.12 -15.37 12.42
C ALA A 16 -15.71 -16.78 12.88
N GLY A 17 -15.40 -17.66 11.93
CA GLY A 17 -15.06 -19.05 12.23
C GLY A 17 -15.00 -19.89 10.96
N PRO A 18 -14.49 -21.13 11.04
CA PRO A 18 -14.46 -22.02 9.89
C PRO A 18 -15.84 -22.63 9.61
N GLY A 19 -16.20 -22.77 8.33
CA GLY A 19 -17.36 -23.53 7.89
C GLY A 19 -18.70 -22.83 8.07
N LEU A 20 -18.72 -21.50 7.97
CA LEU A 20 -19.97 -20.75 8.09
C LEU A 20 -20.94 -21.07 6.94
N GLY A 21 -22.23 -21.17 7.27
CA GLY A 21 -23.28 -21.48 6.30
C GLY A 21 -23.43 -20.41 5.22
N ARG A 22 -23.71 -20.83 3.98
CA ARG A 22 -23.81 -19.97 2.79
C ARG A 22 -25.25 -19.56 2.45
N ASP A 23 -26.24 -20.14 3.12
CA ASP A 23 -27.65 -19.96 2.76
C ASP A 23 -28.09 -18.50 2.85
N GLY A 24 -28.57 -17.96 1.73
CA GLY A 24 -29.07 -16.59 1.62
C GLY A 24 -27.99 -15.50 1.63
N ALA A 25 -26.71 -15.86 1.68
CA ALA A 25 -25.58 -14.93 1.66
C ALA A 25 -25.00 -14.79 0.24
N GLU A 26 -24.54 -13.59 -0.11
CA GLU A 26 -23.58 -13.43 -1.19
C GLU A 26 -22.22 -13.96 -0.70
N VAL A 27 -21.62 -14.88 -1.47
CA VAL A 27 -20.37 -15.54 -1.08
C VAL A 27 -19.22 -15.03 -1.92
N VAL A 28 -18.20 -14.48 -1.25
CA VAL A 28 -16.94 -14.08 -1.86
C VAL A 28 -15.85 -15.09 -1.48
N GLU A 29 -15.39 -15.87 -2.46
CA GLU A 29 -14.34 -16.87 -2.25
C GLU A 29 -12.96 -16.22 -2.11
N CYS A 30 -12.41 -16.29 -0.90
CA CYS A 30 -11.16 -15.64 -0.51
C CYS A 30 -10.02 -16.62 -0.25
N ALA A 31 -10.08 -17.84 -0.78
CA ALA A 31 -9.04 -18.86 -0.58
C ALA A 31 -7.64 -18.33 -0.95
N GLY A 32 -6.66 -18.55 -0.08
CA GLY A 32 -5.29 -18.06 -0.25
C GLY A 32 -5.09 -16.55 -0.01
N ARG A 33 -6.13 -15.84 0.43
CA ARG A 33 -6.09 -14.41 0.73
C ARG A 33 -6.15 -14.14 2.23
N MET A 34 -5.65 -12.99 2.64
CA MET A 34 -5.72 -12.49 4.00
C MET A 34 -6.71 -11.33 4.11
N VAL A 35 -7.38 -11.25 5.25
CA VAL A 35 -8.21 -10.09 5.62
C VAL A 35 -7.35 -9.09 6.38
N VAL A 36 -7.40 -7.84 5.94
CA VAL A 36 -6.59 -6.74 6.45
C VAL A 36 -7.51 -5.63 6.95
N PRO A 37 -7.38 -5.17 8.21
CA PRO A 37 -8.13 -4.02 8.68
C PRO A 37 -7.76 -2.75 7.90
N LEU A 38 -8.78 -2.01 7.46
CA LEU A 38 -8.64 -0.65 6.95
C LEU A 38 -8.84 0.32 8.12
N PHE A 39 -8.10 1.44 8.13
CA PHE A 39 -8.19 2.56 9.08
C PHE A 39 -9.13 2.35 10.29
N GLY A 40 -8.62 2.04 11.49
CA GLY A 40 -9.43 2.14 12.72
C GLY A 40 -9.60 0.90 13.61
N GLY A 41 -8.78 -0.15 13.48
CA GLY A 41 -8.69 -1.22 14.49
C GLY A 41 -8.94 -2.64 13.95
N PRO A 42 -8.92 -3.66 14.82
CA PRO A 42 -8.92 -5.06 14.40
C PRO A 42 -10.27 -5.50 13.82
N VAL A 43 -10.21 -6.36 12.79
CA VAL A 43 -11.37 -7.11 12.27
C VAL A 43 -11.83 -8.08 13.35
N ARG A 44 -13.03 -7.86 13.90
CA ARG A 44 -13.58 -8.66 15.01
C ARG A 44 -15.09 -8.72 14.96
N VAL A 45 -15.66 -9.79 15.50
CA VAL A 45 -17.11 -9.93 15.70
C VAL A 45 -17.65 -8.74 16.50
N GLY A 46 -18.78 -8.21 16.06
CA GLY A 46 -19.41 -7.01 16.57
C GLY A 46 -18.78 -5.70 16.07
N GLY A 47 -17.68 -5.73 15.31
CA GLY A 47 -17.05 -4.56 14.68
C GLY A 47 -17.71 -4.16 13.34
N ALA A 48 -17.35 -2.98 12.82
CA ALA A 48 -17.73 -2.57 11.48
C ALA A 48 -17.04 -3.46 10.43
N ALA A 49 -17.76 -3.81 9.36
CA ALA A 49 -17.23 -4.59 8.25
C ALA A 49 -16.51 -3.67 7.25
N THR A 50 -15.39 -3.10 7.70
CA THR A 50 -14.52 -2.26 6.87
C THR A 50 -13.10 -2.83 6.87
N PHE A 51 -12.76 -3.53 5.79
CA PHE A 51 -11.50 -4.25 5.64
C PHE A 51 -11.19 -4.50 4.16
N ALA A 52 -9.95 -4.89 3.87
CA ALA A 52 -9.53 -5.34 2.56
C ALA A 52 -9.26 -6.85 2.57
N VAL A 53 -9.50 -7.50 1.45
CA VAL A 53 -9.04 -8.87 1.18
C VAL A 53 -7.95 -8.82 0.12
N VAL A 54 -6.80 -9.39 0.43
CA VAL A 54 -5.60 -9.32 -0.42
C VAL A 54 -4.83 -10.63 -0.47
N GLU A 55 -3.99 -10.82 -1.48
CA GLU A 55 -3.05 -11.93 -1.49
C GLU A 55 -2.18 -11.92 -0.23
N ALA A 56 -1.97 -13.10 0.36
CA ALA A 56 -1.18 -13.22 1.58
C ALA A 56 0.31 -12.99 1.30
N SER A 57 0.78 -11.77 1.57
CA SER A 57 2.18 -11.36 1.45
C SER A 57 2.63 -10.53 2.64
N GLU A 58 3.94 -10.48 2.87
CA GLU A 58 4.53 -9.57 3.86
C GLU A 58 4.26 -8.11 3.44
N GLY A 59 3.79 -7.27 4.37
CA GLY A 59 3.46 -5.87 4.09
C GLY A 59 2.13 -5.64 3.35
N ALA A 60 1.28 -6.66 3.24
CA ALA A 60 -0.04 -6.56 2.60
C ALA A 60 -0.95 -5.46 3.19
N GLN A 61 -0.83 -5.18 4.49
CA GLN A 61 -1.59 -4.10 5.12
C GLN A 61 -1.13 -2.73 4.62
N GLU A 62 0.17 -2.52 4.57
CA GLU A 62 0.79 -1.32 4.01
C GLU A 62 0.47 -1.17 2.53
N MET A 63 0.47 -2.27 1.75
CA MET A 63 0.05 -2.25 0.34
C MET A 63 -1.37 -1.72 0.19
N VAL A 64 -2.33 -2.22 0.98
CA VAL A 64 -3.73 -1.77 0.90
C VAL A 64 -3.89 -0.31 1.29
N VAL A 65 -3.27 0.09 2.41
CA VAL A 65 -3.44 1.43 2.99
C VAL A 65 -2.81 2.50 2.10
N TRP A 66 -1.62 2.22 1.56
CA TRP A 66 -0.87 3.20 0.78
C TRP A 66 -1.13 3.10 -0.71
N TRP A 67 -1.48 1.92 -1.23
CA TRP A 67 -1.50 1.70 -2.67
C TRP A 67 -2.29 0.47 -3.11
N PRO A 68 -3.63 0.58 -3.14
CA PRO A 68 -4.43 -0.55 -3.57
C PRO A 68 -4.16 -0.82 -5.06
N SER A 69 -3.60 -1.99 -5.34
CA SER A 69 -3.37 -2.50 -6.69
C SER A 69 -4.44 -3.51 -7.09
N ARG A 70 -4.38 -3.99 -8.32
CA ARG A 70 -5.12 -5.17 -8.77
C ARG A 70 -4.99 -6.31 -7.75
N GLY A 71 -6.12 -6.93 -7.40
CA GLY A 71 -6.19 -8.03 -6.44
C GLY A 71 -6.71 -7.67 -5.05
N VAL A 72 -7.01 -6.39 -4.77
CA VAL A 72 -7.67 -5.97 -3.53
C VAL A 72 -9.19 -5.95 -3.72
N VAL A 73 -9.91 -6.68 -2.85
CA VAL A 73 -11.35 -6.48 -2.64
C VAL A 73 -11.51 -5.57 -1.43
N LEU A 74 -12.08 -4.38 -1.62
CA LEU A 74 -12.41 -3.49 -0.51
C LEU A 74 -13.83 -3.80 -0.05
N VAL A 75 -14.01 -3.99 1.25
CA VAL A 75 -15.33 -4.03 1.90
C VAL A 75 -15.42 -2.78 2.76
N VAL A 76 -16.39 -1.93 2.47
CA VAL A 76 -16.64 -0.67 3.21
C VAL A 76 -18.08 -0.68 3.67
N ASP A 77 -18.28 -0.58 4.99
CA ASP A 77 -19.61 -0.70 5.62
C ASP A 77 -20.40 -1.94 5.15
N GLY A 78 -19.69 -3.04 4.88
CA GLY A 78 -20.25 -4.31 4.43
C GLY A 78 -20.53 -4.41 2.92
N GLU A 79 -20.29 -3.35 2.15
CA GLU A 79 -20.45 -3.34 0.69
C GLU A 79 -19.12 -3.61 -0.01
N VAL A 80 -19.13 -4.44 -1.06
CA VAL A 80 -17.95 -4.69 -1.88
C VAL A 80 -17.75 -3.52 -2.84
N VAL A 81 -16.68 -2.76 -2.63
CA VAL A 81 -16.26 -1.67 -3.52
C VAL A 81 -15.24 -2.23 -4.50
N SER A 82 -15.60 -2.30 -5.79
CA SER A 82 -14.76 -2.89 -6.83
C SER A 82 -13.40 -2.20 -6.92
N THR A 83 -12.35 -3.02 -7.09
CA THR A 83 -10.94 -2.69 -7.38
C THR A 83 -10.67 -1.23 -7.72
N VAL A 84 -10.06 -0.51 -6.78
CA VAL A 84 -9.45 0.78 -7.08
C VAL A 84 -8.08 0.51 -7.72
N ASP A 85 -7.97 0.64 -9.04
CA ASP A 85 -6.66 0.88 -9.68
C ASP A 85 -6.25 2.31 -9.32
N ALA A 86 -5.86 2.54 -8.06
CA ALA A 86 -5.36 3.83 -7.63
C ALA A 86 -3.89 3.92 -8.06
N VAL A 87 -3.65 4.21 -9.34
CA VAL A 87 -2.37 4.84 -9.70
C VAL A 87 -2.31 6.12 -8.87
N PRO A 88 -1.23 6.38 -8.10
CA PRO A 88 -1.15 7.59 -7.32
C PRO A 88 -1.34 8.76 -8.26
N GLY A 89 -2.35 9.59 -7.98
CA GLY A 89 -2.48 10.88 -8.65
C GLY A 89 -1.31 11.79 -8.29
N GLY A 90 -1.22 12.93 -8.94
CA GLY A 90 -0.16 13.90 -8.67
C GLY A 90 -0.02 14.23 -7.18
N SER A 91 1.22 14.42 -6.74
CA SER A 91 1.57 14.80 -5.38
C SER A 91 1.84 16.30 -5.31
N ALA A 92 1.43 16.94 -4.22
CA ALA A 92 1.82 18.32 -3.88
C ALA A 92 2.75 18.34 -2.65
N SER A 93 3.41 17.22 -2.36
CA SER A 93 4.23 17.06 -1.17
C SER A 93 5.40 18.05 -1.14
N PRO A 94 5.78 18.60 0.02
CA PRO A 94 7.01 19.39 0.14
C PRO A 94 8.28 18.56 -0.09
N TYR A 95 8.17 17.22 -0.16
CA TYR A 95 9.29 16.31 -0.37
C TYR A 95 9.60 16.01 -1.84
N LEU A 96 8.86 16.61 -2.79
CA LEU A 96 9.15 16.50 -4.22
C LEU A 96 10.49 17.12 -4.60
N GLY A 97 11.08 16.65 -5.69
CA GLY A 97 12.38 17.10 -6.22
C GLY A 97 13.50 16.07 -6.02
N MET A 98 14.74 16.54 -6.18
CA MET A 98 15.92 15.70 -6.17
C MET A 98 16.33 15.28 -4.75
N TRP A 99 16.73 14.03 -4.65
CA TRP A 99 17.32 13.37 -3.49
C TRP A 99 18.61 12.69 -3.91
N VAL A 100 19.70 12.98 -3.23
CA VAL A 100 21.03 12.48 -3.58
C VAL A 100 21.64 11.82 -2.37
N ASP A 101 22.13 10.60 -2.50
CA ASP A 101 22.81 9.96 -1.39
C ASP A 101 24.11 10.71 -1.06
N ARG A 102 24.63 10.52 0.15
CA ARG A 102 25.82 11.24 0.63
C ARG A 102 27.05 11.11 -0.28
N THR A 103 27.13 10.06 -1.10
CA THR A 103 28.25 9.83 -2.02
C THR A 103 28.01 10.33 -3.44
N GLY A 104 26.78 10.69 -3.79
CA GLY A 104 26.37 11.03 -5.16
C GLY A 104 26.26 9.83 -6.10
N TYR A 105 26.38 8.60 -5.56
CA TYR A 105 26.25 7.35 -6.27
C TYR A 105 24.81 7.08 -6.72
N ILE A 106 23.82 7.55 -5.95
CA ILE A 106 22.39 7.45 -6.22
C ILE A 106 21.79 8.85 -6.27
N ARG A 107 21.05 9.12 -7.34
CA ARG A 107 20.24 10.32 -7.53
C ARG A 107 18.83 9.91 -7.86
N GLN A 108 17.89 10.29 -7.02
CA GLN A 108 16.47 10.00 -7.19
C GLN A 108 15.68 11.30 -7.32
N GLU A 109 14.88 11.43 -8.36
CA GLU A 109 13.90 12.51 -8.50
C GLU A 109 12.51 12.02 -8.09
N LEU A 110 11.78 12.83 -7.31
CA LEU A 110 10.34 12.64 -7.05
C LEU A 110 9.55 13.73 -7.76
N THR A 111 8.78 13.39 -8.77
CA THR A 111 8.06 14.34 -9.62
C THR A 111 6.62 14.57 -9.16
N ALA A 112 6.04 15.71 -9.56
CA ALA A 112 4.71 16.12 -9.13
C ALA A 112 3.57 15.24 -9.67
N ASP A 113 3.79 14.49 -10.74
CA ASP A 113 2.86 13.48 -11.27
C ASP A 113 2.92 12.14 -10.52
N GLY A 114 3.66 12.07 -9.40
CA GLY A 114 3.72 10.88 -8.56
C GLY A 114 4.67 9.81 -9.07
N ARG A 115 5.64 10.19 -9.92
CA ARG A 115 6.66 9.29 -10.48
C ARG A 115 8.01 9.51 -9.83
N TYR A 116 8.79 8.45 -9.67
CA TYR A 116 10.20 8.58 -9.33
C TYR A 116 11.09 8.04 -10.44
N ASP A 117 12.29 8.60 -10.52
CA ASP A 117 13.36 8.16 -11.38
C ASP A 117 14.66 8.09 -10.58
N GLU A 118 15.32 6.95 -10.59
CA GLU A 118 16.62 6.75 -9.97
C GLU A 118 17.71 6.57 -11.02
N THR A 119 18.74 7.40 -10.94
CA THR A 119 20.04 7.17 -11.54
C THR A 119 20.98 6.57 -10.50
N ARG A 120 21.61 5.44 -10.82
CA ARG A 120 22.53 4.74 -9.91
C ARG A 120 23.81 4.35 -10.61
N ALA A 121 24.95 4.70 -10.02
CA ALA A 121 26.27 4.44 -10.60
C ALA A 121 26.44 4.98 -12.04
N GLY A 122 25.75 6.08 -12.38
CA GLY A 122 25.74 6.64 -13.74
C GLY A 122 24.78 5.96 -14.73
N ARG A 123 24.12 4.85 -14.35
CA ARG A 123 23.02 4.28 -15.13
C ARG A 123 21.74 5.09 -14.87
N ARG A 124 21.32 5.88 -15.86
CA ARG A 124 20.02 6.58 -15.84
C ARG A 124 18.87 5.58 -15.89
N HIS A 125 17.73 5.91 -15.29
CA HIS A 125 16.55 5.05 -15.26
C HIS A 125 16.87 3.66 -14.70
N ALA A 126 17.78 3.60 -13.71
CA ALA A 126 18.16 2.34 -13.06
C ALA A 126 16.94 1.72 -12.38
N TYR A 127 16.13 2.58 -11.75
CA TYR A 127 14.81 2.25 -11.20
C TYR A 127 13.85 3.40 -11.49
N GLN A 128 12.60 3.05 -11.73
CA GLN A 128 11.55 4.03 -11.97
C GLN A 128 10.22 3.40 -11.64
N GLY A 129 9.30 4.24 -11.22
CA GLY A 129 7.98 3.78 -10.86
C GLY A 129 7.15 4.92 -10.34
N ALA A 130 6.11 4.58 -9.61
CA ALA A 130 5.31 5.55 -8.91
C ALA A 130 5.68 5.59 -7.42
N PHE A 131 5.22 6.61 -6.73
CA PHE A 131 5.33 6.69 -5.28
C PHE A 131 4.09 7.33 -4.67
N ARG A 132 3.91 7.10 -3.37
CA ARG A 132 2.96 7.86 -2.54
C ARG A 132 3.65 8.35 -1.29
N ILE A 133 3.35 9.58 -0.90
CA ILE A 133 3.81 10.17 0.36
C ILE A 133 2.59 10.40 1.25
N ASP A 134 2.74 10.07 2.52
CA ASP A 134 1.80 10.47 3.57
C ASP A 134 2.56 10.88 4.83
N GLY A 135 2.31 12.10 5.29
CA GLY A 135 3.10 12.73 6.33
C GLY A 135 4.59 12.64 6.02
N ASP A 136 5.33 11.91 6.87
CA ASP A 136 6.76 11.72 6.78
C ASP A 136 7.17 10.37 6.14
N ARG A 137 6.24 9.60 5.57
CA ARG A 137 6.51 8.29 4.96
C ARG A 137 6.37 8.33 3.45
N ILE A 138 7.15 7.51 2.76
CA ILE A 138 7.05 7.29 1.32
C ILE A 138 7.03 5.79 1.01
N VAL A 139 6.19 5.42 0.05
CA VAL A 139 6.12 4.08 -0.51
C VAL A 139 6.34 4.18 -2.02
N TYR A 140 7.12 3.26 -2.56
CA TYR A 140 7.43 3.14 -3.97
C TYR A 140 6.89 1.83 -4.52
N ARG A 141 6.36 1.88 -5.75
CA ARG A 141 6.09 0.71 -6.58
C ARG A 141 6.89 0.89 -7.84
N ASP A 142 7.94 0.10 -7.98
CA ASP A 142 8.76 0.10 -9.19
C ASP A 142 7.98 -0.52 -10.35
N ASP A 143 8.24 -0.03 -11.56
CA ASP A 143 7.65 -0.56 -12.79
C ASP A 143 8.05 -2.04 -13.03
N GLN A 144 9.15 -2.51 -12.43
CA GLN A 144 9.56 -3.92 -12.42
C GLN A 144 8.80 -4.78 -11.39
N GLY A 145 7.91 -4.17 -10.60
CA GLY A 145 6.95 -4.90 -9.76
C GLY A 145 7.33 -5.07 -8.29
N PHE A 146 8.46 -4.52 -7.85
CA PHE A 146 8.86 -4.56 -6.44
C PHE A 146 8.42 -3.32 -5.66
N TRP A 147 8.38 -3.47 -4.33
CA TRP A 147 8.05 -2.40 -3.39
C TRP A 147 9.28 -1.91 -2.66
N ALA A 148 9.23 -0.62 -2.32
CA ALA A 148 10.26 0.03 -1.55
C ALA A 148 9.63 1.02 -0.57
N TYR A 149 10.28 1.26 0.57
CA TYR A 149 9.74 2.07 1.66
C TYR A 149 10.80 3.05 2.18
N GLY A 150 10.35 4.23 2.55
CA GLY A 150 11.22 5.24 3.14
C GLY A 150 10.49 6.14 4.13
N ARG A 151 11.30 6.92 4.85
CA ARG A 151 10.84 7.93 5.81
C ARG A 151 11.67 9.19 5.67
N PHE A 152 11.02 10.33 5.67
CA PHE A 152 11.63 11.64 5.80
C PHE A 152 11.80 11.95 7.29
N ALA A 153 13.00 12.29 7.72
CA ALA A 153 13.28 12.74 9.08
C ALA A 153 14.35 13.82 9.03
N ASP A 154 14.12 14.94 9.71
CA ASP A 154 15.09 16.04 9.81
C ASP A 154 15.64 16.54 8.46
N GLY A 155 14.79 16.54 7.42
CA GLY A 155 15.15 16.95 6.06
C GLY A 155 15.89 15.89 5.23
N VAL A 156 16.10 14.70 5.76
CA VAL A 156 16.78 13.55 5.13
C VAL A 156 15.77 12.48 4.76
N LEU A 157 15.92 11.86 3.59
CA LEU A 157 15.17 10.66 3.21
C LEU A 157 15.98 9.41 3.60
N HIS A 158 15.38 8.56 4.43
CA HIS A 158 15.91 7.24 4.80
C HIS A 158 15.19 6.17 3.98
N HIS A 159 15.91 5.48 3.10
CA HIS A 159 15.32 4.50 2.20
C HIS A 159 16.34 3.41 1.82
N ALA A 160 15.95 2.13 1.87
CA ALA A 160 16.75 0.97 1.44
C ALA A 160 18.18 0.91 2.02
N GLY A 161 18.36 1.38 3.27
CA GLY A 161 19.68 1.45 3.93
C GLY A 161 20.53 2.67 3.54
N TYR A 162 20.03 3.53 2.65
CA TYR A 162 20.65 4.79 2.25
C TYR A 162 20.00 5.98 2.96
N THR A 163 20.77 7.07 3.02
CA THR A 163 20.33 8.38 3.49
C THR A 163 20.55 9.37 2.36
N PHE A 164 19.52 10.13 2.01
CA PHE A 164 19.57 11.10 0.92
C PHE A 164 19.33 12.50 1.46
N ASP A 165 20.16 13.42 0.99
CA ASP A 165 20.00 14.86 1.20
C ASP A 165 19.28 15.47 -0.01
N ARG A 166 18.74 16.68 0.18
CA ARG A 166 18.14 17.43 -0.93
C ARG A 166 19.19 17.77 -1.97
N GLY A 167 18.95 17.33 -3.21
CA GLY A 167 19.75 17.70 -4.36
C GLY A 167 19.34 19.07 -4.91
N ALA A 168 20.30 19.78 -5.49
CA ALA A 168 19.97 20.89 -6.38
C ALA A 168 19.13 20.37 -7.56
N ARG A 169 18.13 21.17 -7.95
CA ARG A 169 17.25 20.90 -9.09
C ARG A 169 18.01 21.00 -10.40
#